data_AF-A0A918EBJ4-F1
#
_entry.id   AF-A0A918EBJ4-F1
#
_cell.length_a   1.000
_cell.length_b   1.000
_cell.length_c   1.000
_cell.angle_alpha   90.00
_cell.angle_beta   90.00
_cell.angle_gamma   90.00
#
_symmetry.space_group_name_H-M   'P 1'
#
loop_
_entity.id
_entity.type
_entity.pdbx_description
1 polymer ?
#
loop_
_entity_poly.entity_id
_entity_poly.type
_entity_poly.pdbx_seq_one_letter_code
_entity_poly.pdbx_strand_id
1 'polypeptide(L)'
;MIESRLTHLAYAPEIAQAMLQRQQAGAMVAARQRIVEGAVGMVELALARLAAHDVVELDEERKAAMVSNLLVVLCGDRATQPVVNAGSLYH
;
A
#
# COMPACT_ATOMS: atom_id res chain seq x y z
N MET A 1 5.57 -45.27 -14.13
CA MET A 1 4.61 -44.73 -15.14
C MET A 1 3.76 -43.54 -14.64
N ILE A 2 3.74 -43.20 -13.34
CA ILE A 2 2.94 -42.07 -12.82
C ILE A 2 3.65 -40.71 -13.05
N GLU A 3 4.98 -40.65 -12.96
CA GLU A 3 5.78 -39.41 -13.09
C GLU A 3 5.70 -38.76 -14.50
N SER A 4 5.56 -39.56 -15.56
CA SER A 4 5.47 -39.05 -16.94
C SER A 4 4.18 -38.26 -17.19
N ARG A 5 3.06 -38.63 -16.55
CA ARG A 5 1.78 -37.88 -16.67
C ARG A 5 1.77 -36.59 -15.84
N LEU A 6 2.43 -36.59 -14.68
CA LEU A 6 2.61 -35.38 -13.85
C LEU A 6 3.48 -34.34 -14.55
N THR A 7 4.58 -34.77 -15.17
CA THR A 7 5.50 -33.88 -15.89
C THR A 7 4.83 -33.25 -17.11
N HIS A 8 3.98 -34.01 -17.82
CA HIS A 8 3.24 -33.51 -18.98
C HIS A 8 2.10 -32.54 -18.59
N LEU A 9 1.51 -32.70 -17.40
CA LEU A 9 0.51 -31.77 -16.86
C LEU A 9 1.17 -30.48 -16.35
N ALA A 10 2.35 -30.58 -15.72
CA ALA A 10 3.13 -29.42 -15.26
C ALA A 10 3.67 -28.55 -16.42
N TYR A 11 3.86 -29.13 -17.60
CA TYR A 11 4.31 -28.43 -18.82
C TYR A 11 3.19 -28.16 -19.85
N ALA A 12 1.93 -28.49 -19.54
CA ALA A 12 0.82 -28.07 -20.37
C ALA A 12 0.78 -26.53 -20.41
N PRO A 13 0.72 -25.89 -21.60
CA PRO A 13 0.76 -24.44 -21.74
C PRO A 13 -0.22 -23.70 -20.81
N GLU A 14 -1.38 -24.28 -20.57
CA GLU A 14 -2.44 -23.76 -19.72
C GLU A 14 -2.02 -23.72 -18.24
N ILE A 15 -1.35 -24.76 -17.75
CA ILE A 15 -0.86 -24.85 -16.37
C ILE A 15 0.34 -23.91 -16.18
N ALA A 16 1.23 -23.82 -17.17
CA ALA A 16 2.34 -22.86 -17.16
C ALA A 16 1.85 -21.41 -17.09
N GLN A 17 0.81 -21.05 -17.88
CA GLN A 17 0.20 -19.72 -17.84
C GLN A 17 -0.48 -19.44 -16.49
N ALA A 18 -1.24 -20.40 -15.95
CA ALA A 18 -1.88 -20.25 -14.64
C ALA A 18 -0.85 -20.11 -13.51
N MET A 19 0.26 -20.85 -13.56
CA MET A 19 1.38 -20.72 -12.63
C MET A 19 2.04 -19.35 -12.73
N LEU A 20 2.31 -18.86 -13.94
CA LEU A 20 2.89 -17.54 -14.18
C LEU A 20 1.98 -16.43 -13.63
N GLN A 21 0.68 -16.49 -13.91
CA GLN A 21 -0.29 -15.53 -13.41
C GLN A 21 -0.31 -15.49 -11.87
N ARG A 22 -0.27 -16.67 -11.22
CA ARG A 22 -0.21 -16.77 -9.76
C ARG A 22 1.09 -16.21 -9.20
N GLN A 23 2.23 -16.47 -9.85
CA GLN A 23 3.52 -15.92 -9.45
C GLN A 23 3.55 -14.39 -9.57
N GLN A 24 3.01 -13.85 -10.66
CA GLN A 24 2.89 -12.41 -10.87
C GLN A 24 1.97 -11.76 -9.84
N ALA A 25 0.81 -12.36 -9.55
CA ALA A 25 -0.09 -11.88 -8.50
C ALA A 25 0.63 -11.86 -7.13
N GLY A 26 1.39 -12.90 -6.80
CA GLY A 26 2.21 -12.95 -5.59
C GLY A 26 3.27 -11.84 -5.55
N ALA A 27 3.97 -11.61 -6.66
CA ALA A 27 4.98 -10.56 -6.77
C ALA A 27 4.35 -9.16 -6.62
N MET A 28 3.17 -8.93 -7.20
CA MET A 28 2.43 -7.67 -7.07
C MET A 28 2.02 -7.40 -5.61
N VAL A 29 1.49 -8.40 -4.91
CA VAL A 29 1.13 -8.27 -3.49
C VAL A 29 2.37 -7.99 -2.64
N ALA A 30 3.47 -8.71 -2.87
CA ALA A 30 4.72 -8.48 -2.15
C ALA A 30 5.29 -7.07 -2.40
N ALA A 31 5.19 -6.55 -3.62
CA ALA A 31 5.58 -5.18 -3.93
C ALA A 31 4.70 -4.17 -3.18
N ARG A 32 3.37 -4.35 -3.20
CA ARG A 32 2.42 -3.49 -2.49
C ARG A 32 2.65 -3.48 -0.98
N GLN A 33 2.96 -4.63 -0.41
CA GLN A 33 3.30 -4.74 1.01
C GLN A 33 4.48 -3.87 1.38
N ARG A 34 5.57 -3.89 0.59
CA ARG A 34 6.75 -3.05 0.81
C ARG A 34 6.45 -1.55 0.71
N ILE A 35 5.57 -1.15 -0.22
CA ILE A 35 5.15 0.26 -0.35
C ILE A 35 4.43 0.71 0.91
N VAL A 36 3.49 -0.11 1.41
CA VAL A 36 2.71 0.21 2.61
C VAL A 36 3.61 0.29 3.84
N GLU A 37 4.56 -0.63 4.00
CA GLU A 37 5.53 -0.60 5.10
C GLU A 37 6.37 0.69 5.10
N GLY A 38 6.87 1.09 3.93
CA GLY A 38 7.58 2.35 3.77
C GLY A 38 6.70 3.57 4.09
N ALA A 39 5.45 3.57 3.62
CA ALA A 39 4.50 4.65 3.86
C ALA A 39 4.16 4.80 5.35
N VAL A 40 3.89 3.72 6.06
CA VAL A 40 3.61 3.76 7.51
C VAL A 40 4.81 4.35 8.26
N GLY A 41 6.03 3.92 7.96
CA GLY A 41 7.23 4.46 8.58
C GLY A 41 7.45 5.96 8.29
N MET A 42 7.16 6.41 7.07
CA MET A 42 7.23 7.82 6.70
C MET A 42 6.21 8.68 7.48
N VAL A 43 4.98 8.17 7.66
CA VAL A 43 3.93 8.87 8.44
C VAL A 43 4.28 8.93 9.92
N GLU A 44 4.75 7.83 10.50
CA GLU A 44 5.17 7.77 11.90
C GLU A 44 6.29 8.78 12.18
N LEU A 45 7.32 8.82 11.33
CA LEU A 45 8.41 9.78 11.44
C LEU A 45 7.93 11.23 11.33
N ALA A 46 7.01 11.52 10.41
CA ALA A 46 6.47 12.86 10.22
C ALA A 46 5.70 13.33 11.47
N LEU A 47 4.82 12.50 12.02
CA LEU A 47 4.06 12.83 13.23
C LEU A 47 4.98 12.99 14.45
N ALA A 48 5.97 12.11 14.62
CA ALA A 48 6.94 12.21 15.70
C ALA A 48 7.74 13.52 15.64
N ARG A 49 8.15 13.95 14.44
CA ARG A 49 8.84 15.24 14.25
C ARG A 49 7.94 16.43 14.54
N LEU A 50 6.70 16.43 14.05
CA LEU A 50 5.75 17.52 14.30
C LEU A 50 5.45 17.68 15.80
N ALA A 51 5.31 16.57 16.52
CA ALA A 51 5.15 16.56 17.97
C ALA A 51 6.42 17.05 18.70
N ALA A 52 7.61 16.59 18.29
CA ALA A 52 8.88 17.00 18.92
C ALA A 52 9.20 18.50 18.75
N HIS A 53 8.63 19.14 17.74
CA HIS A 53 8.80 20.57 17.49
C HIS A 53 7.61 21.41 17.99
N ASP A 54 6.64 20.81 18.69
CA ASP A 54 5.39 21.45 19.15
C ASP A 54 4.68 22.24 18.03
N VAL A 55 4.79 21.78 16.79
CA VAL A 55 4.26 22.48 15.61
C VAL A 55 2.74 22.35 15.54
N VAL A 56 2.19 21.25 16.04
CA VAL A 56 0.75 20.98 16.00
C VAL A 56 0.32 20.07 17.16
N GLU A 57 -0.75 20.49 17.85
CA GLU A 57 -1.46 19.67 18.83
C GLU A 57 -2.60 18.94 18.10
N LEU A 58 -2.59 17.62 18.14
CA LEU A 58 -3.60 16.78 17.49
C LEU A 58 -4.27 15.92 18.54
N ASP A 59 -5.59 16.02 18.62
CA ASP A 59 -6.39 14.98 19.25
C ASP A 59 -6.31 13.66 18.45
N GLU A 60 -6.71 12.56 19.08
CA GLU A 60 -6.66 11.22 18.48
C GLU A 60 -7.46 11.11 17.17
N GLU A 61 -8.57 11.84 17.06
CA GLU A 61 -9.43 11.82 15.85
C GLU A 61 -8.72 12.50 14.67
N ARG A 62 -8.12 13.68 14.88
CA ARG A 62 -7.33 14.40 13.87
C ARG A 62 -6.08 13.63 13.48
N LYS A 63 -5.43 12.97 14.44
CA LYS A 63 -4.28 12.11 14.16
C LYS A 63 -4.66 10.96 13.25
N ALA A 64 -5.75 10.25 13.55
CA ALA A 64 -6.27 9.18 12.70
C ALA A 64 -6.62 9.67 11.29
N ALA A 65 -7.28 10.82 11.17
CA ALA A 65 -7.60 11.45 9.89
C ALA A 65 -6.33 11.80 9.09
N MET A 66 -5.32 12.36 9.73
CA MET A 66 -4.06 12.72 9.07
C MET A 66 -3.27 11.49 8.62
N VAL A 67 -3.20 10.45 9.44
CA VAL A 67 -2.59 9.16 9.05
C VAL A 67 -3.30 8.59 7.82
N SER A 68 -4.63 8.55 7.82
CA SER A 68 -5.42 8.07 6.68
C SER A 68 -5.11 8.85 5.40
N ASN A 69 -5.14 10.18 5.48
CA ASN A 69 -4.87 11.05 4.32
C ASN A 69 -3.45 10.85 3.78
N LEU A 70 -2.46 10.77 4.66
CA LEU A 70 -1.06 10.56 4.25
C LEU A 70 -0.85 9.17 3.66
N LEU A 71 -1.46 8.12 4.21
CA LEU A 71 -1.37 6.77 3.64
C LEU A 71 -2.02 6.69 2.26
N VAL A 72 -3.15 7.37 2.05
CA VAL A 72 -3.78 7.47 0.72
C VAL A 72 -2.85 8.17 -0.29
N VAL A 73 -2.17 9.23 0.14
CA VAL A 73 -1.19 9.97 -0.69
C VAL A 73 0.04 9.12 -1.01
N LEU A 74 0.60 8.43 -0.02
CA LEU A 74 1.85 7.68 -0.16
C LEU A 74 1.67 6.32 -0.86
N CYS A 75 0.53 5.67 -0.67
CA CYS A 75 0.23 4.35 -1.25
C CYS A 75 -0.61 4.43 -2.54
N GLY A 76 -1.05 5.62 -2.96
CA GLY A 76 -1.85 5.81 -4.16
C GLY A 76 -1.04 5.56 -5.44
N ASP A 77 -1.50 4.62 -6.28
CA ASP A 77 -0.91 4.28 -7.60
C ASP A 77 -1.02 5.40 -8.65
N ARG A 78 -1.81 6.44 -8.37
CA ARG A 78 -1.97 7.64 -9.21
C ARG A 78 -1.33 8.80 -8.48
N ALA A 79 -0.63 9.68 -9.21
CA ALA A 79 -0.24 11.01 -8.70
C ALA A 79 -1.43 11.61 -7.96
N THR A 80 -1.38 11.59 -6.63
CA THR A 80 -2.54 11.87 -5.80
C THR A 80 -2.87 13.34 -6.00
N GLN A 81 -4.01 13.60 -6.62
CA GLN A 81 -4.58 14.94 -6.62
C GLN A 81 -4.85 15.27 -5.16
N PRO A 82 -4.21 16.31 -4.58
CA PRO A 82 -4.43 16.64 -3.19
C PRO A 82 -5.92 16.97 -3.06
N VAL A 83 -6.66 16.13 -2.35
CA VAL A 83 -8.01 16.48 -1.93
C VAL A 83 -7.83 17.47 -0.80
N VAL A 84 -7.61 18.73 -1.17
CA VAL A 84 -7.60 19.86 -0.25
C VAL A 84 -9.04 20.03 0.21
N ASN A 85 -9.44 19.27 1.23
CA ASN A 85 -10.62 19.60 2.00
C ASN A 85 -10.21 20.69 2.99
N ALA A 86 -10.01 21.90 2.44
CA ALA A 86 -10.06 23.11 3.24
C ALA A 86 -11.50 23.18 3.74
N GLY A 87 -11.75 22.54 4.89
CA GLY A 87 -13.03 22.57 5.55
C GLY A 87 -13.55 23.99 5.50
N SER A 88 -14.77 24.13 5.02
CA SER A 88 -15.57 25.35 5.00
C SER A 88 -15.14 26.27 6.15
N LEU A 89 -14.30 27.24 5.81
CA LEU A 89 -14.08 28.42 6.61
C LEU A 89 -15.45 29.10 6.69
N TYR A 90 -16.06 29.02 7.87
CA TYR A 90 -17.27 29.74 8.29
C TYR A 90 -18.60 29.27 7.67
N HIS A 91 -19.38 28.52 8.46
CA HIS A 91 -20.75 28.88 8.84
C HIS A 91 -21.18 28.16 10.11
#